data_AF-A0A7X4L0L8-F1
#
_entry.id   AF-A0A7X4L0L8-F1
#
_cell.length_a   1.000
_cell.length_b   1.000
_cell.length_c   1.000
_cell.angle_alpha   90.00
_cell.angle_beta   90.00
_cell.angle_gamma   90.00
#
_symmetry.space_group_name_H-M   'P 1'
#
loop_
_entity.id
_entity.type
_entity.pdbx_description
1 polymer ?
#
loop_
_entity_poly.entity_id
_entity_poly.type
_entity_poly.pdbx_seq_one_letter_code
_entity_poly.pdbx_strand_id
1 'polypeptide(L)'
;MKNQLHPVLTAACGLALAAIATSAAAQPISEQAVVDAQETWGEGIVAIAKVHADGGDYTARATEHINDLYAYGETSVMFKPTMAADDQFRETHDEALSYFIGQDGTEDKGFAISGWTNVRWESNGIYTNDASAMAMGNYY
;
A
#
# COMPACT_ATOMS: atom_id res chain seq x y z
N MET A 1 37.71 -42.44 62.11
CA MET A 1 36.79 -41.27 62.03
C MET A 1 36.87 -40.72 60.63
N LYS A 2 35.69 -40.44 60.08
CA LYS A 2 35.32 -40.02 58.71
C LYS A 2 36.35 -39.09 58.03
N ASN A 3 36.58 -39.27 56.73
CA ASN A 3 36.61 -38.13 55.81
C ASN A 3 36.27 -38.57 54.37
N GLN A 4 35.08 -38.14 53.96
CA GLN A 4 34.53 -38.25 52.62
C GLN A 4 35.07 -37.06 51.80
N LEU A 5 35.59 -37.30 50.58
CA LEU A 5 35.75 -36.27 49.57
C LEU A 5 34.93 -36.68 48.34
N HIS A 6 33.83 -35.97 48.10
CA HIS A 6 33.11 -35.99 46.83
C HIS A 6 33.66 -34.88 45.92
N PRO A 7 33.59 -35.05 44.58
CA PRO A 7 34.07 -34.06 43.62
C PRO A 7 33.15 -32.84 43.62
N VAL A 8 33.73 -31.64 43.72
CA VAL A 8 33.03 -30.38 43.46
C VAL A 8 32.99 -30.19 41.94
N LEU A 9 31.85 -30.51 41.34
CA LEU A 9 31.54 -30.14 39.97
C LEU A 9 31.12 -28.67 39.96
N THR A 10 31.99 -27.79 39.49
CA THR A 10 31.70 -26.36 39.31
C THR A 10 30.71 -26.20 38.16
N ALA A 11 29.41 -26.12 38.46
CA ALA A 11 28.40 -25.71 37.48
C ALA A 11 28.47 -24.18 37.33
N ALA A 12 29.13 -23.70 36.27
CA ALA A 12 29.03 -22.31 35.85
C ALA A 12 27.62 -22.07 35.28
N CYS A 13 26.73 -21.54 36.11
CA CYS A 13 25.41 -21.08 35.70
C CYS A 13 25.58 -19.79 34.89
N GLY A 14 25.70 -19.93 33.56
CA GLY A 14 25.63 -18.79 32.66
C GLY A 14 24.19 -18.24 32.65
N LEU A 15 23.98 -17.07 33.26
CA LEU A 15 22.76 -16.30 33.03
C LEU A 15 22.77 -15.80 31.59
N ALA A 16 22.14 -16.54 30.69
CA ALA A 16 21.74 -16.02 29.39
C ALA A 16 20.62 -15.00 29.63
N LEU A 17 20.94 -13.71 29.50
CA LEU A 17 19.96 -12.65 29.47
C LEU A 17 19.20 -12.77 28.15
N ALA A 18 18.06 -13.47 28.15
CA ALA A 18 17.17 -13.50 27.01
C ALA A 18 16.59 -12.08 26.82
N ALA A 19 17.05 -11.38 25.78
CA ALA A 19 16.44 -10.13 25.36
C ALA A 19 15.01 -10.44 24.88
N ILE A 20 14.02 -10.06 25.67
CA ILE A 20 12.62 -10.13 25.27
C ILE A 20 12.40 -9.01 24.25
N ALA A 21 12.42 -9.36 22.97
CA ALA A 21 11.98 -8.47 21.91
C ALA A 21 10.45 -8.29 22.06
N THR A 22 10.04 -7.17 22.65
CA THR A 22 8.64 -6.75 22.58
C THR A 22 8.36 -6.31 21.16
N SER A 23 7.60 -7.10 20.40
CA SER A 23 7.04 -6.63 19.13
C SER A 23 6.12 -5.46 19.44
N ALA A 24 6.45 -4.26 18.98
CA ALA A 24 5.52 -3.15 19.02
C ALA A 24 4.29 -3.56 18.20
N ALA A 25 3.14 -3.75 18.84
CA ALA A 25 1.89 -3.94 18.13
C ALA A 25 1.67 -2.69 17.27
N ALA A 26 1.50 -2.89 15.96
CA ALA A 26 1.12 -1.81 15.06
C ALA A 26 -0.17 -1.17 15.60
N GLN A 27 -0.23 0.17 15.63
CA GLN A 27 -1.46 0.84 16.01
C GLN A 27 -2.53 0.52 14.96
N PRO A 28 -3.79 0.28 15.37
CA PRO A 28 -4.87 0.00 14.45
C PRO A 28 -5.02 1.14 13.43
N ILE A 29 -5.27 0.78 12.17
CA ILE A 29 -5.56 1.77 11.12
C ILE A 29 -6.87 2.48 11.48
N SER A 30 -6.85 3.81 11.57
CA SER A 30 -8.05 4.59 11.87
C SER A 30 -8.92 4.79 10.63
N GLU A 31 -10.22 5.02 10.81
CA GLU A 31 -11.09 5.43 9.71
C GLU A 31 -10.60 6.72 9.04
N GLN A 32 -10.04 7.65 9.83
CA GLN A 32 -9.46 8.88 9.29
C GLN A 32 -8.27 8.59 8.37
N ALA A 33 -7.40 7.64 8.70
CA ALA A 33 -6.29 7.27 7.82
C ALA A 33 -6.77 6.73 6.46
N VAL A 34 -7.93 6.04 6.45
CA VAL A 34 -8.56 5.59 5.20
C VAL A 34 -9.11 6.77 4.40
N VAL A 35 -9.76 7.74 5.06
CA VAL A 35 -10.27 8.96 4.43
C VAL A 35 -9.12 9.79 3.84
N ASP A 36 -8.03 9.96 4.59
CA ASP A 36 -6.84 10.69 4.13
C ASP A 36 -6.20 10.01 2.93
N ALA A 37 -6.16 8.67 2.90
CA ALA A 37 -5.68 7.90 1.75
C ALA A 37 -6.59 8.06 0.52
N GLN A 38 -7.91 8.08 0.71
CA GLN A 38 -8.88 8.34 -0.36
C GLN A 38 -8.74 9.76 -0.93
N GLU A 39 -8.56 10.76 -0.07
CA GLU A 39 -8.32 12.15 -0.48
C GLU A 39 -7.00 12.27 -1.26
N THR A 40 -5.90 11.74 -0.71
CA THR A 40 -4.59 11.68 -1.37
C THR A 40 -4.67 11.00 -2.74
N TRP A 41 -5.43 9.89 -2.82
CA TRP A 41 -5.65 9.21 -4.10
C TRP A 41 -6.35 10.13 -5.11
N GLY A 42 -7.46 10.75 -4.72
CA GLY A 42 -8.25 11.64 -5.57
C GLY A 42 -7.47 12.87 -6.05
N GLU A 43 -6.73 13.51 -5.16
CA GLU A 43 -5.84 14.63 -5.48
C GLU A 43 -4.74 14.21 -6.47
N GLY A 44 -4.20 13.00 -6.30
CA GLY A 44 -3.23 12.41 -7.22
C GLY A 44 -3.77 12.28 -8.64
N ILE A 45 -5.01 11.79 -8.80
CA ILE A 45 -5.67 11.70 -10.11
C ILE A 45 -5.80 13.08 -10.77
N VAL A 46 -6.29 14.07 -10.03
CA VAL A 46 -6.43 15.45 -10.53
C VAL A 46 -5.07 16.05 -10.89
N ALA A 47 -4.04 15.79 -10.09
CA ALA A 47 -2.69 16.27 -10.37
C ALA A 47 -2.10 15.66 -11.66
N ILE A 48 -2.28 14.36 -11.88
CA ILE A 48 -1.87 13.69 -13.13
C ILE A 48 -2.61 14.31 -14.33
N ALA A 49 -3.94 14.45 -14.22
CA ALA A 49 -4.76 15.05 -15.27
C ALA A 49 -4.29 16.47 -15.62
N LYS A 50 -3.98 17.28 -14.60
CA LYS A 50 -3.47 18.64 -14.76
C LYS A 50 -2.12 18.68 -15.46
N VAL A 51 -1.15 17.88 -15.01
CA VAL A 51 0.19 17.83 -15.62
C VAL A 51 0.09 17.41 -17.08
N HIS A 52 -0.76 16.43 -17.40
CA HIS A 52 -1.03 16.02 -18.79
C HIS A 52 -1.63 17.16 -19.63
N ALA A 53 -2.65 17.85 -19.11
CA ALA A 53 -3.28 18.97 -19.80
C ALA A 53 -2.32 20.15 -20.05
N ASP A 54 -1.38 20.37 -19.13
CA ASP A 54 -0.35 21.42 -19.23
C ASP A 54 0.85 20.97 -20.12
N GLY A 55 0.84 19.75 -20.66
CA GLY A 55 1.91 19.20 -21.50
C GLY A 55 3.19 18.85 -20.74
N GLY A 56 3.10 18.65 -19.43
CA GLY A 56 4.22 18.27 -18.56
C GLY A 56 4.49 16.76 -18.54
N ASP A 57 5.38 16.33 -17.65
CA ASP A 57 5.74 14.92 -17.47
C ASP A 57 4.73 14.18 -16.58
N TYR A 58 3.58 13.85 -17.17
CA TYR A 58 2.52 13.12 -16.47
C TYR A 58 2.89 11.65 -16.20
N THR A 59 3.84 11.09 -16.94
CA THR A 59 4.37 9.74 -16.70
C THR A 59 5.12 9.69 -15.37
N ALA A 60 6.02 10.64 -15.12
CA ALA A 60 6.71 10.74 -13.84
C ALA A 60 5.73 10.97 -12.68
N ARG A 61 4.74 11.86 -12.87
CA ARG A 61 3.72 12.15 -11.85
C ARG A 61 2.84 10.93 -11.52
N ALA A 62 2.46 10.14 -12.53
CA ALA A 62 1.70 8.91 -12.34
C ALA A 62 2.55 7.81 -11.68
N THR A 63 3.83 7.70 -12.06
CA THR A 63 4.78 6.78 -11.42
C THR A 63 4.93 7.08 -9.92
N GLU A 64 5.07 8.34 -9.54
CA GLU A 64 5.10 8.78 -8.14
C GLU A 64 3.80 8.38 -7.41
N HIS A 65 2.64 8.69 -7.99
CA HIS A 65 1.34 8.32 -7.42
C HIS A 65 1.20 6.80 -7.18
N ILE A 66 1.67 5.99 -8.12
CA ILE A 66 1.62 4.53 -8.01
C ILE A 66 2.58 4.05 -6.91
N ASN A 67 3.82 4.54 -6.89
CA ASN A 67 4.82 4.16 -5.88
C ASN A 67 4.37 4.53 -4.45
N ASP A 68 3.69 5.66 -4.29
CA ASP A 68 3.27 6.13 -2.96
C ASP A 68 2.07 5.34 -2.41
N LEU A 69 1.18 4.86 -3.28
CA LEU A 69 -0.13 4.31 -2.88
C LEU A 69 -0.31 2.82 -3.19
N TYR A 70 0.58 2.22 -3.98
CA TYR A 70 0.52 0.82 -4.38
C TYR A 70 1.86 0.14 -4.09
N ALA A 71 1.81 -0.90 -3.27
CA ALA A 71 2.99 -1.61 -2.77
C ALA A 71 3.64 -2.56 -3.80
N TYR A 72 3.71 -2.16 -5.07
CA TYR A 72 4.41 -2.90 -6.11
C TYR A 72 5.89 -3.04 -5.75
N GLY A 73 6.45 -4.24 -5.93
CA GLY A 73 7.82 -4.55 -5.54
C GLY A 73 8.01 -4.87 -4.05
N GLU A 74 7.04 -4.55 -3.20
CA GLU A 74 7.04 -4.93 -1.77
C GLU A 74 6.18 -6.17 -1.51
N THR A 75 5.00 -6.24 -2.12
CA THR A 75 4.06 -7.37 -1.99
C THR A 75 3.22 -7.55 -3.25
N SER A 76 2.40 -8.60 -3.29
CA SER A 76 1.42 -8.81 -4.35
C SER A 76 0.30 -7.76 -4.27
N VAL A 77 0.07 -7.06 -5.38
CA VAL A 77 -1.02 -6.08 -5.53
C VAL A 77 -2.13 -6.69 -6.35
N MET A 78 -3.38 -6.58 -5.86
CA MET A 78 -4.58 -7.15 -6.48
C MET A 78 -5.46 -6.04 -7.06
N PHE A 79 -4.89 -5.19 -7.92
CA PHE A 79 -5.60 -4.02 -8.44
C PHE A 79 -6.52 -4.41 -9.59
N LYS A 80 -7.84 -4.36 -9.34
CA LYS A 80 -8.89 -4.49 -10.36
C LYS A 80 -9.45 -3.10 -10.70
N PRO A 81 -9.02 -2.46 -11.80
CA PRO A 81 -9.55 -1.17 -12.23
C PRO A 81 -10.99 -1.26 -12.77
N THR A 82 -11.64 -0.10 -12.93
CA THR A 82 -13.04 -0.01 -13.36
C THR A 82 -13.23 -0.12 -14.87
N MET A 83 -12.22 0.23 -15.68
CA MET A 83 -12.32 0.29 -17.15
C MET A 83 -11.62 -0.87 -17.89
N ALA A 84 -11.25 -1.95 -17.18
CA ALA A 84 -10.60 -3.12 -17.80
C ALA A 84 -11.56 -4.32 -17.89
N ALA A 85 -11.81 -4.78 -19.11
CA ALA A 85 -12.77 -5.83 -19.42
C ALA A 85 -12.10 -7.12 -19.88
N ASP A 86 -11.05 -7.02 -20.70
CA ASP A 86 -10.35 -8.17 -21.29
C ASP A 86 -9.30 -8.74 -20.32
N ASP A 87 -8.36 -7.89 -19.87
CA ASP A 87 -7.41 -8.18 -18.81
C ASP A 87 -7.75 -7.36 -17.55
N GLN A 88 -8.41 -8.03 -16.62
CA GLN A 88 -9.12 -7.38 -15.53
C GLN A 88 -8.25 -6.91 -14.37
N PHE A 89 -6.98 -7.33 -14.30
CA PHE A 89 -6.10 -7.07 -13.17
C PHE A 89 -4.81 -6.41 -13.62
N ARG A 90 -4.24 -5.59 -12.75
CA ARG A 90 -2.92 -4.96 -12.92
C ARG A 90 -2.03 -5.44 -11.79
N GLU A 91 -1.29 -6.49 -12.06
CA GLU A 91 -0.49 -7.23 -11.09
C GLU A 91 0.91 -6.64 -11.01
N THR A 92 1.31 -5.90 -12.05
CA THR A 92 2.59 -5.21 -12.15
C THR A 92 2.46 -3.69 -12.13
N HIS A 93 3.54 -3.02 -11.77
CA HIS A 93 3.62 -1.56 -11.80
C HIS A 93 3.34 -1.00 -13.21
N ASP A 94 3.91 -1.61 -14.25
CA ASP A 94 3.76 -1.14 -15.64
C ASP A 94 2.33 -1.27 -16.14
N GLU A 95 1.63 -2.33 -15.73
CA GLU A 95 0.20 -2.52 -16.00
C GLU A 95 -0.67 -1.47 -15.31
N ALA A 96 -0.34 -1.09 -14.07
CA ALA A 96 -1.01 0.01 -13.38
C ALA A 96 -0.71 1.36 -14.03
N LEU A 97 0.54 1.58 -14.46
CA LEU A 97 0.91 2.78 -15.19
C LEU A 97 0.13 2.87 -16.51
N SER A 98 0.08 1.77 -17.28
CA SER A 98 -0.75 1.64 -18.47
C SER A 98 -2.21 2.00 -18.19
N TYR A 99 -2.80 1.53 -17.08
CA TYR A 99 -4.16 1.92 -16.70
C TYR A 99 -4.33 3.43 -16.53
N PHE A 100 -3.45 4.05 -15.74
CA PHE A 100 -3.58 5.45 -15.36
C PHE A 100 -3.32 6.40 -16.52
N ILE A 101 -2.34 6.12 -17.38
CA ILE A 101 -1.90 7.06 -18.42
C ILE A 101 -2.04 6.54 -19.85
N GLY A 102 -2.54 5.31 -20.04
CA GLY A 102 -2.76 4.69 -21.33
C GLY A 102 -1.50 4.04 -21.91
N GLN A 103 -1.71 3.04 -22.76
CA GLN A 103 -0.65 2.41 -23.54
C GLN A 103 -1.18 1.98 -24.90
N ASP A 104 -0.46 2.35 -25.97
CA ASP A 104 -0.82 1.96 -27.33
C ASP A 104 -0.90 0.44 -27.50
N GLY A 105 -1.92 0.00 -28.23
CA GLY A 105 -2.15 -1.43 -28.48
C GLY A 105 -2.78 -2.20 -27.32
N THR A 106 -3.11 -1.53 -26.20
CA THR A 106 -3.82 -2.13 -25.06
C THR A 106 -5.27 -1.63 -24.98
N GLU A 107 -6.07 -2.21 -24.08
CA GLU A 107 -7.41 -1.69 -23.76
C GLU A 107 -7.35 -0.38 -22.97
N ASP A 108 -6.21 -0.03 -22.38
CA ASP A 108 -6.07 1.17 -21.58
C ASP A 108 -6.05 2.45 -22.39
N LYS A 109 -6.91 3.37 -21.99
CA LYS A 109 -7.04 4.70 -22.61
C LYS A 109 -6.58 5.83 -21.69
N GLY A 110 -6.05 5.50 -20.52
CA GLY A 110 -5.54 6.48 -19.56
C GLY A 110 -6.63 7.08 -18.69
N PHE A 111 -6.96 6.38 -17.60
CA PHE A 111 -7.96 6.81 -16.64
C PHE A 111 -7.65 8.19 -16.04
N ALA A 112 -6.43 8.40 -15.54
CA ALA A 112 -6.04 9.64 -14.86
C ALA A 112 -5.81 10.82 -15.82
N ILE A 113 -5.58 10.56 -17.11
CA ILE A 113 -5.43 11.63 -18.11
C ILE A 113 -6.75 12.00 -18.80
N SER A 114 -7.88 11.46 -18.34
CA SER A 114 -9.22 11.70 -18.88
C SER A 114 -9.87 13.03 -18.42
N GLY A 115 -9.07 14.04 -18.08
CA GLY A 115 -9.56 15.41 -17.79
C GLY A 115 -10.19 15.61 -16.41
N TRP A 116 -9.79 14.83 -15.41
CA TRP A 116 -10.23 15.01 -14.02
C TRP A 116 -9.89 16.40 -13.49
N THR A 117 -10.86 17.07 -12.88
CA THR A 117 -10.67 18.39 -12.24
C THR A 117 -10.96 18.36 -10.73
N ASN A 118 -11.68 17.34 -10.28
CA ASN A 118 -11.98 17.08 -8.88
C ASN A 118 -12.31 15.59 -8.71
N VAL A 119 -12.18 15.07 -7.50
CA VAL A 119 -12.68 13.74 -7.12
C VAL A 119 -13.52 13.88 -5.86
N ARG A 120 -14.77 13.41 -5.90
CA ARG A 120 -15.66 13.40 -4.73
C ARG A 120 -16.01 11.97 -4.34
N TRP A 121 -15.72 11.61 -3.09
CA TRP A 121 -16.06 10.32 -2.53
C TRP A 121 -17.49 10.24 -2.00
N GLU A 122 -18.09 9.07 -2.17
CA GLU A 122 -19.36 8.66 -1.56
C GLU A 122 -19.15 7.29 -0.91
N SER A 123 -18.81 7.30 0.38
CA SER A 123 -18.49 6.09 1.14
C SER A 123 -19.74 5.25 1.43
N ASN A 124 -19.67 3.95 1.14
CA ASN A 124 -20.65 2.97 1.61
C ASN A 124 -20.29 2.45 3.01
N GLY A 125 -19.00 2.28 3.29
CA GLY A 125 -18.50 1.86 4.60
C GLY A 125 -17.00 1.71 4.65
N ILE A 126 -16.46 1.87 5.86
CA ILE A 126 -15.07 1.61 6.21
C ILE A 126 -15.07 0.59 7.35
N TYR A 127 -14.25 -0.45 7.22
CA TYR A 127 -14.00 -1.43 8.26
C TYR A 127 -12.51 -1.44 8.58
N THR A 128 -12.15 -1.33 9.85
CA THR A 128 -10.76 -1.38 10.29
C THR A 128 -10.55 -2.47 11.33
N ASN A 129 -9.35 -3.03 11.34
CA ASN A 129 -8.82 -3.89 12.40
C ASN A 129 -7.37 -3.51 12.71
N ASP A 130 -6.70 -4.26 13.59
CA ASP A 130 -5.36 -3.91 14.06
C ASP A 130 -4.29 -3.86 12.95
N ALA A 131 -4.46 -4.63 11.87
CA ALA A 131 -3.44 -4.79 10.82
C ALA A 131 -3.86 -4.30 9.44
N SER A 132 -5.15 -4.01 9.22
CA SER A 132 -5.71 -3.71 7.89
C SER A 132 -6.99 -2.90 7.98
N ALA A 133 -7.30 -2.20 6.88
CA ALA A 133 -8.56 -1.54 6.67
C ALA A 133 -9.13 -1.90 5.29
N MET A 134 -10.45 -1.90 5.19
CA MET A 134 -11.21 -2.10 3.96
C MET A 134 -12.21 -0.96 3.81
N ALA A 135 -12.33 -0.42 2.61
CA ALA A 135 -13.29 0.63 2.30
C ALA A 135 -14.01 0.31 0.99
N MET A 136 -15.30 0.61 0.95
CA MET A 136 -16.14 0.46 -0.24
C MET A 136 -16.99 1.72 -0.42
N GLY A 137 -17.24 2.09 -1.67
CA GLY A 137 -18.00 3.27 -2.03
C GLY A 137 -17.86 3.59 -3.51
N ASN A 138 -18.28 4.80 -3.88
CA ASN A 138 -18.11 5.35 -5.22
C ASN A 138 -17.26 6.62 -5.17
N TYR A 139 -16.70 6.99 -6.31
CA TYR A 139 -16.08 8.28 -6.54
C TYR A 139 -16.61 8.87 -7.86
N TYR A 140 -16.61 10.20 -7.97
CA TYR A 140 -17.12 10.98 -9.10
C TYR A 140 -16.17 12.11 -9.47
#